data_AF-A0A947DP94-F1
#
_entry.id   AF-A0A947DP94-F1
#
_cell.length_a   1.000
_cell.length_b   1.000
_cell.length_c   1.000
_cell.angle_alpha   90.00
_cell.angle_beta   90.00
_cell.angle_gamma   90.00
#
_symmetry.space_group_name_H-M   'P 1'
#
loop_
_entity.id
_entity.type
_entity.pdbx_description
1 polymer ?
#
loop_
_entity_poly.entity_id
_entity_poly.type
_entity_poly.pdbx_seq_one_letter_code
_entity_poly.pdbx_strand_id
1 'polypeptide(L)' 'MDLTATIAIFVVAAALFAFGSWRSAQPADPLKPRLVPWRLIIILSGVVGILMLAHVANLFGIQTGNRTGMR' A
#
# COMPACT_ATOMS: atom_id res chain seq x y z
N MET A 1 7.89 8.73 12.64
CA MET A 1 6.69 8.09 13.22
C MET A 1 7.15 6.98 14.12
N ASP A 2 6.35 6.59 15.11
CA ASP A 2 6.68 5.44 15.95
C ASP A 2 6.55 4.13 15.13
N LEU A 3 7.32 3.11 15.50
CA LEU A 3 7.32 1.82 14.80
C LEU A 3 5.92 1.20 14.78
N THR A 4 5.21 1.32 15.90
CA THR A 4 3.82 0.86 16.07
C THR A 4 2.87 1.48 15.05
N ALA A 5 2.99 2.79 14.80
CA ALA A 5 2.15 3.49 13.83
C ALA A 5 2.43 3.02 12.39
N THR A 6 3.71 2.79 12.08
CA THR A 6 4.14 2.33 10.75
C THR A 6 3.59 0.94 10.45
N ILE A 7 3.67 0.02 11.42
CA ILE A 7 3.14 -1.34 11.29
C ILE A 7 1.61 -1.30 11.19
N ALA A 8 0.92 -0.48 11.98
CA ALA A 8 -0.53 -0.35 11.91
C ALA A 8 -0.99 0.11 10.52
N ILE A 9 -0.36 1.14 9.96
CA ILE A 9 -0.67 1.64 8.61
C ILE A 9 -0.36 0.57 7.55
N PHE A 10 0.77 -0.14 7.67
CA PHE A 10 1.13 -1.22 6.76
C PHE A 10 0.10 -2.35 6.76
N VAL A 11 -0.35 -2.81 7.93
CA VAL A 11 -1.37 -3.86 8.07
C VAL A 11 -2.69 -3.43 7.45
N VAL A 12 -3.14 -2.19 7.70
CA VAL A 12 -4.37 -1.66 7.09
C VAL A 12 -4.23 -1.59 5.56
N ALA A 13 -3.10 -1.10 5.04
CA ALA A 13 -2.83 -1.06 3.61
C ALA A 13 -2.82 -2.47 2.99
N ALA A 14 -2.18 -3.43 3.63
CA ALA A 14 -2.14 -4.82 3.18
C ALA A 14 -3.54 -5.46 3.17
N ALA A 15 -4.35 -5.20 4.20
CA ALA A 15 -5.73 -5.67 4.26
C ALA A 15 -6.60 -5.07 3.14
N LEU A 16 -6.47 -3.77 2.87
CA LEU A 16 -7.17 -3.09 1.77
C LEU A 16 -6.73 -3.62 0.41
N PHE A 17 -5.44 -3.89 0.24
CA PHE A 17 -4.89 -4.48 -0.98
C PHE A 17 -5.44 -5.89 -1.23
N ALA A 18 -5.41 -6.76 -0.21
CA ALA A 18 -5.93 -8.13 -0.29
C ALA A 18 -7.44 -8.17 -0.50
N PHE A 19 -8.19 -7.30 0.18
CA PHE A 19 -9.63 -7.19 0.00
C PHE A 19 -9.98 -6.66 -1.40
N GLY A 20 -9.27 -5.63 -1.86
CA GLY A 20 -9.43 -5.07 -3.19
C GLY A 20 -9.10 -6.10 -4.28
N SER A 21 -8.02 -6.87 -4.13
CA SER A 21 -7.62 -7.90 -5.09
C SER A 21 -8.64 -9.03 -5.16
N TRP A 22 -9.15 -9.51 -4.02
CA TRP A 22 -10.25 -10.47 -3.97
C TRP A 22 -11.52 -9.94 -4.65
N ARG A 23 -11.91 -8.70 -4.36
CA ARG A 23 -13.06 -8.04 -5.01
C ARG A 23 -12.87 -7.79 -6.50
N SER A 24 -11.62 -7.61 -6.97
CA SER A 24 -11.34 -7.43 -8.39
C SER A 24 -11.17 -8.73 -9.16
N ALA A 25 -10.93 -9.85 -8.47
CA ALA A 25 -10.91 -11.18 -9.05
C ALA A 25 -12.34 -11.74 -9.29
N GLN A 26 -13.35 -11.17 -8.63
CA GLN A 26 -14.74 -11.58 -8.83
C GLN A 26 -15.24 -11.13 -10.22
N PRO A 27 -16.02 -11.98 -10.94
CA PRO A 27 -16.47 -11.70 -12.30
C PRO A 27 -17.22 -10.37 -12.39
N ALA A 28 -16.95 -9.59 -13.44
CA ALA A 28 -17.71 -8.38 -13.71
C ALA A 28 -19.15 -8.77 -14.11
N ASP A 29 -20.11 -8.41 -13.28
CA ASP A 29 -21.54 -8.58 -13.56
C ASP A 29 -21.97 -7.49 -14.57
N PRO A 30 -22.43 -7.85 -15.79
CA PRO A 30 -22.89 -6.89 -16.78
C PRO A 30 -24.08 -6.04 -16.31
N LEU A 31 -24.86 -6.55 -15.35
CA LEU A 31 -26.05 -5.87 -14.82
C LEU A 31 -25.74 -4.96 -13.63
N LYS A 32 -24.51 -5.00 -13.09
CA LYS A 32 -24.07 -4.16 -11.96
C LYS A 32 -22.77 -3.44 -12.31
N PRO A 33 -22.85 -2.25 -12.94
CA PRO A 33 -21.69 -1.43 -13.23
C PRO A 33 -20.83 -1.23 -11.98
N ARG A 34 -19.51 -1.42 -12.10
CA ARG A 34 -18.58 -1.24 -10.98
C ARG A 34 -18.47 0.25 -10.65
N LEU A 35 -19.27 0.70 -9.68
CA LEU A 35 -19.29 2.10 -9.21
C LEU A 35 -17.98 2.51 -8.52
N VAL A 36 -17.34 1.55 -7.84
CA VAL A 36 -16.07 1.78 -7.14
C VAL A 36 -14.92 1.24 -7.98
N PRO A 37 -13.94 2.07 -8.37
CA PRO A 37 -12.76 1.64 -9.10
C PRO A 37 -11.78 0.92 -8.15
N TRP A 38 -12.09 -0.34 -7.83
CA TRP A 38 -11.26 -1.18 -6.95
C TRP A 38 -9.80 -1.26 -7.38
N ARG A 39 -9.51 -1.15 -8.68
CA ARG A 39 -8.15 -1.11 -9.22
C ARG A 39 -7.33 0.07 -8.68
N LEU A 40 -7.94 1.26 -8.57
CA LEU A 40 -7.25 2.43 -8.00
C LEU A 40 -6.94 2.23 -6.52
N ILE A 41 -7.87 1.64 -5.77
CA ILE A 41 -7.68 1.35 -4.33
C ILE A 41 -6.54 0.35 -4.13
N ILE A 42 -6.45 -0.69 -4.95
CA ILE A 42 -5.36 -1.67 -4.92
C ILE A 42 -4.01 -1.00 -5.22
N ILE A 43 -3.94 -0.15 -6.25
CA ILE A 43 -2.69 0.54 -6.61
C ILE A 43 -2.25 1.46 -5.47
N LEU A 44 -3.16 2.28 -4.94
CA LEU A 44 -2.85 3.20 -3.84
C LEU A 44 -2.41 2.47 -2.57
N SER A 45 -3.12 1.41 -2.18
CA SER A 45 -2.75 0.59 -1.02
C SER A 45 -1.40 -0.11 -1.22
N GLY A 46 -1.10 -0.59 -2.43
CA GLY A 46 0.20 -1.15 -2.77
C GLY A 46 1.34 -0.13 -2.63
N VAL A 47 1.16 1.09 -3.15
CA VAL A 47 2.13 2.17 -3.03
C VAL A 47 2.38 2.53 -1.56
N VAL A 48 1.32 2.70 -0.78
CA VAL A 48 1.43 2.97 0.67
C VAL A 48 2.14 1.84 1.39
N GLY A 49 1.84 0.58 1.06
CA GLY A 49 2.51 -0.59 1.61
C GLY A 49 4.03 -0.57 1.36
N ILE A 50 4.45 -0.30 0.12
CA ILE A 50 5.87 -0.20 -0.25
C ILE A 50 6.55 0.95 0.51
N LEU A 51 5.90 2.11 0.63
CA LEU A 51 6.43 3.25 1.38
C LEU A 51 6.59 2.95 2.87
N MET A 52 5.64 2.24 3.49
CA MET A 52 5.75 1.83 4.89
C MET A 52 6.89 0.81 5.07
N LEU A 53 7.09 -0.13 4.15
CA LEU A 53 8.23 -1.04 4.18
C LEU A 53 9.57 -0.30 4.10
N ALA A 54 9.67 0.70 3.22
CA ALA A 54 10.84 1.57 3.18
C ALA A 54 11.03 2.38 4.48
N HIS A 55 9.94 2.80 5.13
CA HIS A 55 10.02 3.47 6.43
C HIS A 55 10.52 2.53 7.52
N VAL A 56 10.04 1.28 7.55
CA VAL A 56 10.53 0.23 8.43
C VAL A 56 12.02 -0.04 8.19
N ALA A 57 12.46 -0.17 6.94
CA ALA A 57 13.87 -0.33 6.59
C ALA A 57 14.73 0.83 7.12
N ASN A 58 14.26 2.08 6.96
CA ASN A 58 14.94 3.25 7.51
C ASN A 58 15.02 3.23 9.05
N LEU A 59 13.96 2.77 9.74
CA LEU A 59 13.98 2.59 11.20
C LEU A 59 15.01 1.55 11.65
N PHE A 60 15.23 0.51 10.85
CA PHE A 60 16.29 -0.48 11.07
C PHE A 60 17.69 -0.03 10.61
N GLY A 61 17.85 1.25 10.21
CA GLY A 61 19.13 1.81 9.79
C GLY A 61 19.50 1.52 8.33
N ILE A 62 18.64 0.86 7.56
CA ILE A 62 18.82 0.62 6.13
C ILE A 62 18.33 1.87 5.38
N GLN A 63 19.25 2.78 5.07
CA GLN A 63 18.92 3.96 4.27
C GLN A 63 18.66 3.56 2.81
N THR A 64 17.38 3.56 2.42
CA THR A 64 16.96 3.28 1.04
C THR A 64 17.20 4.47 0.08
N GLY A 65 17.69 5.61 0.59
CA GLY A 65 17.98 6.82 -0.18
C GLY A 65 19.35 7.43 0.13
N ASN A 66 20.15 7.66 -0.91
CA ASN A 66 21.45 8.33 -0.81
C ASN A 66 21.24 9.84 -0.59
N ARG A 67 21.61 10.38 0.58
CA ARG A 67 21.55 11.83 0.90
C ARG A 67 22.56 12.69 0.12
N THR A 68 23.32 12.11 -0.81
CA THR A 68 24.52 12.71 -1.41
C THR A 68 24.24 13.61 -2.63
N GLY A 69 22.98 13.83 -3.02
CA GLY A 69 22.64 14.57 -4.25
C GLY A 69 22.31 16.06 -4.13
N MET A 70 22.40 16.67 -2.93
CA MET A 70 22.13 18.10 -2.73
C MET A 70 23.33 18.77 -2.05
N ARG A 71 24.43 18.92 -2.80
CA ARG A 71 25.50 19.87 -2.50
C ARG A 71 25.83 20.65 -3.75
#